data_AF-A0A9D5PP50-F1
#
_entry.id   AF-A0A9D5PP50-F1
#
_cell.length_a   1.000
_cell.length_b   1.000
_cell.length_c   1.000
_cell.angle_alpha   90.00
_cell.angle_beta   90.00
_cell.angle_gamma   90.00
#
_symmetry.space_group_name_H-M   'P 1'
#
loop_
_entity.id
_entity.type
_entity.pdbx_description
1 polymer ?
#
loop_
_entity_poly.entity_id
_entity_poly.type
_entity_poly.pdbx_seq_one_letter_code
_entity_poly.pdbx_strand_id
1 'polypeptide(L)' 'MELWEEMLYCTLNRKLKIRISKSLKLEELLEKECYKALKKIKEIIEDDSLSDKECFMQIEEIVCVFERLGSGGGGRHDFG' A
#
# COMPACT_ATOMS: atom_id res chain seq x y z
N MET A 1 -10.46 -15.56 3.35
CA MET A 1 -11.46 -14.82 4.14
C MET A 1 -12.82 -15.27 3.68
N GLU A 2 -13.76 -15.40 4.60
CA GLU A 2 -15.14 -15.74 4.31
C GLU A 2 -15.91 -14.50 3.80
N LEU A 3 -16.97 -14.69 3.01
CA LEU A 3 -17.74 -13.60 2.39
C LEU A 3 -18.27 -12.57 3.41
N TRP A 4 -18.62 -13.02 4.61
CA TRP A 4 -19.11 -12.14 5.66
C TRP A 4 -18.01 -11.22 6.23
N GLU A 5 -16.75 -11.65 6.23
CA GLU A 5 -15.60 -10.84 6.66
C GLU A 5 -15.36 -9.69 5.68
N GLU A 6 -15.44 -9.97 4.38
CA GLU A 6 -15.32 -8.97 3.31
C GLU A 6 -16.47 -7.96 3.35
N MET A 7 -17.71 -8.44 3.51
CA MET A 7 -18.88 -7.56 3.65
C MET A 7 -18.81 -6.67 4.89
N LEU A 8 -18.31 -7.21 6.01
CA LEU A 8 -18.10 -6.45 7.24
C LEU A 8 -17.02 -5.38 7.02
N TYR A 9 -15.89 -5.75 6.43
CA TYR A 9 -14.79 -4.84 6.12
C TYR A 9 -15.23 -3.68 5.23
N CYS A 10 -15.92 -3.97 4.12
CA CYS A 10 -16.45 -2.95 3.21
C CYS A 10 -17.51 -2.05 3.88
N THR A 11 -18.36 -2.61 4.74
CA THR A 11 -19.41 -1.85 5.44
C THR A 11 -18.80 -0.91 6.49
N LEU A 12 -17.82 -1.40 7.26
CA LEU A 12 -17.11 -0.62 8.27
C LEU A 12 -16.35 0.53 7.61
N ASN A 13 -15.64 0.27 6.51
CA ASN A 13 -14.87 1.27 5.79
C ASN A 13 -15.75 2.35 5.12
N ARG A 14 -16.99 2.03 4.76
CA ARG A 14 -17.96 2.98 4.17
C ARG A 14 -18.76 3.79 5.19
N LYS A 15 -19.09 3.23 6.37
CA LYS A 15 -20.07 3.83 7.30
C LYS A 15 -19.48 4.36 8.60
N LEU A 16 -18.33 3.88 9.06
CA LEU A 16 -17.72 4.41 10.27
C LEU A 16 -16.87 5.63 9.92
N LYS A 17 -17.41 6.82 10.19
CA LYS A 17 -16.58 7.98 10.53
C LYS A 17 -15.88 7.64 11.86
N ILE A 18 -14.82 6.86 11.81
CA ILE A 18 -13.96 6.64 12.97
C ILE A 18 -13.32 8.00 13.25
N ARG A 19 -13.79 8.69 14.29
CA ARG A 19 -13.07 9.83 14.87
C ARG A 19 -11.84 9.23 15.53
N ILE A 20 -10.78 9.03 14.75
CA ILE A 20 -9.51 8.63 15.30
C ILE A 20 -8.98 9.84 16.07
N SER A 21 -9.07 9.78 17.40
CA SER A 21 -8.40 10.77 18.24
C SER A 21 -6.91 10.61 18.03
N LYS A 22 -6.22 11.71 17.77
CA LYS A 22 -4.77 11.76 17.60
C LYS A 22 -4.14 11.28 18.92
N SER A 23 -3.74 10.01 18.97
CA SER A 23 -3.05 9.41 20.10
C SER A 23 -1.64 9.03 19.64
N LEU A 24 -0.63 9.25 20.49
CA LEU A 24 0.77 8.94 20.17
C LEU A 24 0.95 7.50 19.63
N LYS A 25 0.15 6.55 20.12
CA LYS A 25 0.21 5.14 19.69
C LYS A 25 -0.18 4.94 18.22
N LEU A 26 -1.01 5.82 17.67
CA LEU A 26 -1.39 5.76 16.25
C LEU A 26 -0.28 6.32 15.36
N GLU A 27 0.37 7.41 15.79
CA GLU A 27 1.48 8.02 15.05
C GLU A 27 2.64 7.02 14.97
N GLU A 28 3.01 6.39 16.08
CA GLU A 28 4.03 5.33 16.10
C GLU A 28 3.67 4.13 15.21
N LEU A 29 2.38 3.77 15.13
CA LEU A 29 1.93 2.67 14.28
C LEU A 29 2.05 3.06 12.80
N LEU A 30 1.62 4.27 12.44
CA LEU A 30 1.72 4.80 11.08
C LEU A 30 3.19 4.93 10.65
N GLU A 31 4.06 5.46 11.52
CA GLU A 31 5.50 5.56 11.24
C GLU A 31 6.13 4.18 10.98
N LYS A 32 5.76 3.17 11.76
CA LYS A 32 6.23 1.79 11.55
C LYS A 32 5.78 1.21 10.21
N GLU A 33 4.51 1.40 9.85
CA GLU A 33 3.98 0.90 8.57
C GLU A 33 4.58 1.65 7.37
N CYS A 34 4.74 2.98 7.46
CA CYS A 34 5.45 3.78 6.47
C CYS A 34 6.89 3.33 6.30
N TYR A 35 7.61 3.07 7.40
CA TYR A 35 8.99 2.60 7.33
C TYR A 35 9.12 1.23 6.66
N LYS A 36 8.22 0.28 6.97
CA LYS A 36 8.19 -1.03 6.30
C LYS A 36 7.93 -0.89 4.80
N ALA A 37 7.01 -0.02 4.41
CA ALA A 37 6.72 0.26 3.02
C ALA A 37 7.94 0.82 2.28
N LEU A 38 8.59 1.84 2.86
CA LEU A 38 9.81 2.42 2.29
C LEU A 38 10.94 1.39 2.17
N LYS A 39 11.11 0.52 3.18
CA LYS A 39 12.10 -0.56 3.12
C LYS A 39 11.81 -1.51 1.95
N LYS A 40 10.54 -1.90 1.76
CA LYS A 40 10.14 -2.80 0.67
C LYS A 40 10.33 -2.15 -0.71
N ILE A 41 10.01 -0.86 -0.84
CA ILE A 41 10.27 -0.10 -2.08
C ILE A 41 11.77 -0.06 -2.37
N LYS A 42 12.60 0.19 -1.34
CA LYS A 42 14.04 0.18 -1.49
C LYS A 42 14.58 -1.19 -1.95
N GLU A 43 14.10 -2.28 -1.35
CA GLU A 43 14.45 -3.65 -1.76
C GLU A 43 14.08 -3.93 -3.23
N ILE A 44 12.92 -3.44 -3.68
CA ILE A 44 12.50 -3.56 -5.09
C ILE A 44 13.45 -2.77 -6.01
N ILE A 45 13.84 -1.55 -5.62
CA ILE A 45 14.71 -0.68 -6.43
C ILE A 45 16.14 -1.20 -6.50
N GLU A 46 16.66 -1.77 -5.41
CA GLU A 46 18.04 -2.28 -5.33
C GLU A 46 18.22 -3.67 -5.97
N ASP A 47 17.15 -4.27 -6.53
CA ASP A 47 17.25 -5.51 -7.27
C ASP A 47 17.83 -5.28 -8.67
N ASP A 48 19.17 -5.25 -8.74
CA ASP A 48 19.96 -5.10 -9.96
C ASP A 48 20.00 -6.39 -10.83
N SER A 49 19.29 -7.45 -10.43
CA SER A 49 19.23 -8.71 -11.20
C SER A 49 18.27 -8.67 -12.38
N LEU A 50 17.50 -7.59 -12.49
CA LEU A 50 16.41 -7.41 -13.45
C LEU A 50 16.88 -6.67 -14.72
N SER A 51 16.47 -7.18 -15.87
CA SER A 51 16.69 -6.54 -17.18
C SER A 51 15.83 -5.29 -17.38
N ASP A 52 16.17 -4.42 -18.35
CA ASP A 52 15.42 -3.20 -18.66
C ASP A 52 13.91 -3.43 -18.89
N LYS A 53 13.52 -4.62 -19.39
CA LYS A 53 12.11 -5.01 -19.55
C LYS A 53 11.42 -5.37 -18.23
N GLU A 54 12.18 -5.91 -17.28
CA GLU A 54 11.70 -6.26 -15.94
C GLU A 54 11.63 -5.02 -15.02
N CYS A 55 12.31 -3.93 -15.38
CA CYS A 55 12.23 -2.65 -14.66
C CYS A 55 10.80 -2.06 -14.64
N PHE A 56 10.00 -2.31 -15.69
CA PHE A 56 8.57 -1.96 -15.68
C PHE A 56 7.79 -2.73 -14.62
N MET A 57 8.15 -4.00 -14.37
CA MET A 57 7.52 -4.82 -13.32
C MET A 57 7.88 -4.31 -11.92
N GLN A 58 9.09 -3.77 -11.71
CA GLN A 58 9.47 -3.13 -10.44
C GLN A 58 8.58 -1.93 -10.11
N ILE A 59 8.23 -1.11 -11.10
CA ILE A 59 7.33 0.03 -10.92
C ILE A 59 5.93 -0.46 -10.51
N GLU A 60 5.42 -1.52 -11.15
CA GLU A 60 4.14 -2.13 -10.77
C GLU A 60 4.18 -2.69 -9.34
N GLU A 61 5.28 -3.32 -8.93
CA GLU A 61 5.43 -3.81 -7.57
C GLU A 61 5.41 -2.68 -6.52
N ILE A 62 6.02 -1.53 -6.84
CA ILE A 62 5.95 -0.33 -6.02
C ILE A 62 4.50 0.18 -5.92
N VAL A 63 3.76 0.24 -7.04
CA VAL A 63 2.34 0.63 -7.02
C VAL A 63 1.52 -0.33 -6.15
N CYS A 64 1.76 -1.64 -6.27
CA CYS A 64 1.15 -2.65 -5.41
C CYS A 64 1.50 -2.47 -3.92
N VAL A 65 2.69 -1.96 -3.56
CA VAL A 65 3.02 -1.59 -2.17
C VAL A 65 2.10 -0.46 -1.69
N PHE A 66 1.87 0.58 -2.50
CA PHE A 66 0.95 1.65 -2.14
C PHE A 66 -0.51 1.19 -2.03
N GLU A 67 -0.98 0.36 -2.96
CA GLU A 67 -2.34 -0.19 -2.94
C GLU A 67 -2.61 -1.02 -1.68
N ARG A 68 -1.63 -1.83 -1.25
CA ARG A 68 -1.73 -2.60 0.00
C ARG A 68 -1.81 -1.72 1.25
N LEU A 69 -1.28 -0.50 1.21
CA LEU A 69 -1.41 0.49 2.30
C LEU A 69 -2.76 1.24 2.25
N GLY A 70 -3.61 0.96 1.25
CA GLY A 70 -4.87 1.67 1.02
C GLY A 70 -4.72 2.98 0.26
N SER A 71 -3.52 3.29 -0.26
CA SER A 71 -3.31 4.40 -1.19
C SER A 71 -3.48 3.89 -2.60
N GLY A 72 -4.31 4.52 -3.43
CA GLY A 72 -4.51 4.07 -4.82
C GLY A 72 -3.29 4.18 -5.73
N GLY A 73 -2.09 4.45 -5.19
CA GLY A 73 -0.84 4.61 -5.95
C GLY A 73 -0.76 5.84 -6.85
N GLY A 74 -1.88 6.53 -7.07
CA GLY A 74 -2.01 7.66 -8.00
C GLY A 74 -2.71 7.28 -9.30
N GLY A 75 -2.68 8.17 -10.29
CA GLY A 75 -3.21 7.86 -11.63
C GLY A 75 -2.25 6.97 -12.40
N ARG A 76 -2.74 5.83 -12.90
CA ARG A 76 -1.99 4.98 -13.84
C ARG A 76 -2.15 5.55 -15.25
N HIS A 77 -1.06 5.95 -15.88
CA HIS A 77 -1.07 6.28 -17.31
C HIS A 77 -0.86 4.98 -18.10
N ASP A 78 -1.81 4.65 -18.97
CA ASP A 78 -1.66 3.53 -19.90
C ASP A 78 -0.64 3.93 -20.97
N PHE A 79 0.54 3.33 -20.91
CA PHE A 79 1.52 3.41 -22.00
C PHE A 79 1.13 2.31 -22.99
N GLY A 80 0.23 2.64 -23.91
CA GLY A 80 -0.26 1.74 -24.96
C GLY A 80 0.83 1.15 -25.85
#